data_AF-V2XNH4-F1
#
_entry.id   AF-V2XNH4-F1
#
_cell.length_a   1.000
_cell.length_b   1.000
_cell.length_c   1.000
_cell.angle_alpha   90.00
_cell.angle_beta   90.00
_cell.angle_gamma   90.00
#
_symmetry.space_group_name_H-M   'P 1'
#
loop_
_entity.id
_entity.type
_entity.pdbx_description
1 polymer ?
#
loop_
_entity_poly.entity_id
_entity_poly.type
_entity_poly.pdbx_seq_one_letter_code
_entity_poly.pdbx_strand_id
1 'polypeptide(L)'
;MMWLSAILFLLVGSAMANLPEAQEVVNSLQCGDYMCVSGVTDGKTDHYYLTANGKIAPGWMAMGFGTGMANSPMVIIWHNADGSFTLSQREAPEHVMPHLVANPPRVATLDHSQTYWADAKSQFAFTVPSDGNLKPHIIWAISDTNPESSAQDAPIKWHVDKGVTHLELRKDKDA
;
A
#
# COMPACT_ATOMS: atom_id res chain seq x y z
N MET A 1 28.19 -11.35 76.95
CA MET A 1 27.39 -10.12 76.83
C MET A 1 26.74 -10.16 75.46
N MET A 2 25.48 -10.61 75.41
CA MET A 2 24.69 -10.74 74.18
C MET A 2 24.32 -9.37 73.65
N TRP A 3 24.46 -9.15 72.34
CA TRP A 3 23.65 -8.17 71.62
C TRP A 3 23.19 -8.80 70.30
N LEU A 4 21.88 -9.04 70.22
CA LEU A 4 21.13 -9.36 69.00
C LEU A 4 20.92 -8.05 68.23
N SER A 5 21.23 -8.03 66.94
CA SER A 5 20.62 -7.09 65.99
C SER A 5 19.80 -7.88 65.00
N ALA A 6 18.48 -7.73 65.10
CA ALA A 6 17.51 -8.29 64.18
C ALA A 6 17.53 -7.49 62.87
N ILE A 7 17.76 -8.18 61.75
CA ILE A 7 17.65 -7.63 60.40
C ILE A 7 16.19 -7.79 59.98
N LEU A 8 15.47 -6.67 59.90
CA LEU A 8 14.14 -6.59 59.31
C LEU A 8 14.27 -6.50 57.79
N PHE A 9 14.08 -7.62 57.08
CA PHE A 9 13.95 -7.63 55.63
C PHE A 9 12.57 -7.12 55.24
N LEU A 10 12.50 -5.89 54.72
CA LEU A 10 11.35 -5.37 53.98
C LEU A 10 11.27 -6.12 52.64
N LEU A 11 10.25 -6.96 52.49
CA LEU A 11 9.81 -7.51 51.20
C LEU A 11 9.23 -6.38 50.36
N VAL A 12 10.02 -5.84 49.43
CA VAL A 12 9.50 -5.04 48.32
C VAL A 12 8.92 -6.02 47.31
N GLY A 13 7.60 -6.10 47.24
CA GLY A 13 6.92 -6.86 46.20
C GLY A 13 7.16 -6.21 44.84
N SER A 14 7.93 -6.89 43.98
CA SER A 14 8.11 -6.48 42.59
C SER A 14 6.79 -6.64 41.84
N ALA A 15 6.10 -5.53 41.58
CA ALA A 15 5.06 -5.50 40.55
C ALA A 15 5.76 -5.68 39.20
N MET A 16 5.75 -6.91 38.66
CA MET A 16 6.10 -7.13 37.27
C MET A 16 4.97 -6.55 36.43
N ALA A 17 5.17 -5.34 35.92
CA ALA A 17 4.34 -4.81 34.85
C ALA A 17 4.49 -5.73 33.64
N ASN A 18 3.39 -6.40 33.25
CA ASN A 18 3.24 -6.99 31.93
C ASN A 18 3.29 -5.84 30.92
N LEU A 19 4.49 -5.49 30.44
CA LEU A 19 4.62 -4.68 29.26
C LEU A 19 4.07 -5.51 28.09
N PRO A 20 3.07 -5.02 27.33
CA PRO A 20 2.67 -5.70 26.12
C PRO A 20 3.90 -5.81 25.22
N GLU A 21 4.16 -7.02 24.77
CA GLU A 21 5.22 -7.33 23.82
C GLU A 21 5.10 -6.38 22.63
N ALA A 22 6.14 -5.58 22.42
CA ALA A 22 6.23 -4.72 21.24
C ALA A 22 6.25 -5.65 20.03
N GLN A 23 5.08 -5.85 19.41
CA GLN A 23 5.00 -6.55 18.15
C GLN A 23 5.92 -5.81 17.17
N GLU A 24 6.93 -6.53 16.73
CA GLU A 24 7.88 -6.09 15.73
C GLU A 24 7.11 -5.45 14.56
N VAL A 25 7.30 -4.14 14.37
CA VAL A 25 6.77 -3.43 13.20
C VAL A 25 7.61 -3.87 12.02
N VAL A 26 7.31 -5.06 11.50
CA VAL A 26 7.85 -5.50 10.22
C VAL A 26 7.14 -4.67 9.16
N ASN A 27 7.90 -3.75 8.57
CA ASN A 27 7.42 -2.71 7.66
C ASN A 27 6.58 -3.31 6.51
N SER A 28 5.25 -3.21 6.56
CA SER A 28 4.35 -3.55 5.44
C SER A 28 4.43 -2.54 4.29
N LEU A 29 5.54 -1.81 4.20
CA LEU A 29 5.80 -0.72 3.29
C LEU A 29 6.95 -1.14 2.39
N GLN A 30 6.67 -1.25 1.10
CA GLN A 30 7.65 -1.61 0.07
C GLN A 30 7.93 -0.38 -0.78
N CYS A 31 9.18 0.07 -0.83
CA CYS A 31 9.55 1.32 -1.49
C CYS A 31 10.47 1.09 -2.69
N GLY A 32 10.20 1.82 -3.75
CA GLY A 32 11.14 2.10 -4.84
C GLY A 32 11.87 3.42 -4.64
N ASP A 33 12.39 3.96 -5.74
CA ASP A 33 13.11 5.22 -5.75
C ASP A 33 12.18 6.43 -5.64
N TYR A 34 10.93 6.32 -6.11
CA TYR A 34 9.98 7.45 -6.17
C TYR A 34 8.62 7.22 -5.47
N MET A 35 8.26 5.97 -5.20
CA MET A 35 7.00 5.65 -4.52
C MET A 35 7.17 4.50 -3.53
N CYS A 36 6.19 4.36 -2.64
CA CYS A 36 6.02 3.21 -1.78
C CYS A 36 4.62 2.64 -1.92
N VAL A 37 4.50 1.33 -1.69
CA VAL A 37 3.25 0.58 -1.67
C VAL A 37 3.07 -0.03 -0.28
N SER A 38 1.88 0.10 0.28
CA SER A 38 1.48 -0.59 1.50
C SER A 38 0.05 -1.10 1.42
N GLY A 39 -0.33 -1.97 2.35
CA GLY A 39 -1.70 -2.46 2.42
C GLY A 39 -2.06 -3.13 3.73
N VAL A 40 -3.37 -3.17 3.98
CA VAL A 40 -4.02 -3.80 5.13
C VAL A 40 -5.25 -4.58 4.65
N THR A 41 -5.77 -5.48 5.48
CA THR A 41 -6.97 -6.25 5.18
C THR A 41 -7.85 -6.36 6.42
N ASP A 42 -9.16 -6.22 6.23
CA ASP A 42 -10.18 -6.53 7.25
C ASP A 42 -10.64 -8.01 7.16
N GLY A 43 -10.05 -8.79 6.25
CA GLY A 43 -10.41 -10.18 5.94
C GLY A 43 -11.52 -10.34 4.90
N LYS A 44 -12.18 -9.26 4.49
CA LYS A 44 -13.18 -9.20 3.40
C LYS A 44 -12.74 -8.27 2.27
N THR A 45 -12.00 -7.23 2.61
CA THR A 45 -11.53 -6.15 1.75
C THR A 45 -10.06 -5.92 2.03
N ASP A 46 -9.25 -5.86 0.98
CA ASP A 46 -7.87 -5.42 1.07
C ASP A 46 -7.81 -3.94 0.66
N HIS A 47 -7.13 -3.13 1.47
CA HIS A 47 -6.90 -1.70 1.27
C HIS A 47 -5.45 -1.50 0.87
N TYR A 48 -5.22 -0.77 -0.21
CA TYR A 48 -3.89 -0.50 -0.75
C TYR A 48 -3.63 0.99 -0.85
N TYR A 49 -2.38 1.38 -0.59
CA TYR A 49 -1.92 2.76 -0.58
C TYR A 49 -0.66 2.88 -1.45
N LEU A 50 -0.72 3.76 -2.44
CA LEU A 50 0.38 4.12 -3.33
C LEU A 50 0.80 5.55 -2.98
N THR A 51 1.98 5.71 -2.40
CA THR A 51 2.43 7.00 -1.84
C THR A 51 3.71 7.44 -2.55
N ALA A 52 3.69 8.64 -3.14
CA ALA A 52 4.89 9.26 -3.66
C ALA A 52 5.82 9.68 -2.50
N ASN A 53 7.14 9.53 -2.67
CA ASN A 53 8.09 9.70 -1.57
C ASN A 53 8.71 11.10 -1.45
N GLY A 54 8.20 12.09 -2.19
CA GLY A 54 8.65 13.47 -2.14
C GLY A 54 9.67 13.86 -3.22
N LYS A 55 10.18 12.93 -4.03
CA LYS A 55 11.18 13.24 -5.05
C LYS A 55 10.61 13.73 -6.37
N ILE A 56 9.47 13.18 -6.80
CA ILE A 56 8.76 13.58 -8.04
C ILE A 56 7.26 13.66 -7.78
N ALA A 57 6.57 14.57 -8.47
CA ALA A 57 5.11 14.56 -8.54
C ALA A 57 4.66 13.43 -9.47
N PRO A 58 3.76 12.52 -9.04
CA PRO A 58 3.30 11.44 -9.90
C PRO A 58 2.35 11.98 -10.97
N GLY A 59 2.62 11.69 -12.22
CA GLY A 59 1.64 11.76 -13.30
C GLY A 59 0.61 10.65 -13.17
N TRP A 60 1.05 9.44 -12.82
CA TRP A 60 0.22 8.32 -12.42
C TRP A 60 1.01 7.35 -11.52
N MET A 61 0.31 6.60 -10.67
CA MET A 61 0.88 5.47 -9.92
C MET A 61 0.04 4.22 -10.17
N ALA A 62 0.70 3.06 -10.19
CA ALA A 62 0.05 1.80 -10.44
C ALA A 62 0.54 0.69 -9.51
N MET A 63 -0.34 -0.27 -9.30
CA MET A 63 -0.07 -1.53 -8.65
C MET A 63 -0.73 -2.65 -9.46
N GLY A 64 -0.03 -3.75 -9.68
CA GLY A 64 -0.61 -4.95 -10.29
C GLY A 64 -0.44 -6.17 -9.42
N PHE A 65 -1.33 -7.15 -9.62
CA PHE A 65 -1.35 -8.41 -8.88
C PHE A 65 -0.69 -9.51 -9.71
N GLY A 66 0.57 -9.81 -9.40
CA GLY A 66 1.37 -10.79 -10.14
C GLY A 66 2.87 -10.53 -10.04
N THR A 67 3.64 -11.23 -10.87
CA THR A 67 5.12 -11.23 -10.84
C THR A 67 5.77 -10.49 -12.01
N GLY A 68 4.96 -9.93 -12.92
CA GLY A 68 5.44 -9.17 -14.07
C GLY A 68 4.29 -8.42 -14.75
N MET A 69 4.58 -7.48 -15.63
CA MET A 69 3.55 -6.65 -16.30
C MET A 69 2.59 -7.49 -17.16
N ALA A 70 3.15 -8.46 -17.88
CA ALA A 70 2.38 -9.36 -18.74
C ALA A 70 1.39 -10.21 -17.92
N ASN A 71 0.13 -10.18 -18.31
CA ASN A 71 -0.98 -10.96 -17.73
C ASN A 71 -1.22 -10.71 -16.23
N SER A 72 -0.80 -9.56 -15.72
CA SER A 72 -1.15 -9.13 -14.35
C SER A 72 -2.25 -8.07 -14.39
N PRO A 73 -3.37 -8.27 -13.68
CA PRO A 73 -4.36 -7.21 -13.46
C PRO A 73 -3.71 -6.05 -12.71
N MET A 74 -3.83 -4.84 -13.26
CA MET A 74 -3.26 -3.61 -12.73
C MET A 74 -4.35 -2.61 -12.38
N VAL A 75 -4.18 -1.90 -11.26
CA VAL A 75 -4.92 -0.72 -10.87
C VAL A 75 -4.01 0.49 -11.06
N ILE A 76 -4.43 1.43 -11.88
CA ILE A 76 -3.68 2.64 -12.24
C ILE A 76 -4.53 3.83 -11.82
N ILE A 77 -3.93 4.76 -11.08
CA ILE A 77 -4.62 5.94 -10.56
C ILE A 77 -3.83 7.20 -10.92
N TRP A 78 -4.55 8.25 -11.30
CA TRP A 78 -3.99 9.59 -11.50
C TRP A 78 -4.99 10.69 -11.10
N HIS A 79 -4.44 11.87 -10.84
CA HIS A 79 -5.20 13.09 -10.55
C HIS A 79 -5.53 13.82 -11.85
N ASN A 80 -6.73 14.41 -11.94
CA ASN A 80 -7.21 15.12 -13.11
C ASN A 80 -7.14 16.64 -12.90
N ALA A 81 -7.15 17.41 -14.00
CA ALA A 81 -7.10 18.87 -13.95
C ALA A 81 -8.29 19.52 -13.21
N ASP A 82 -9.42 18.83 -13.10
CA ASP A 82 -10.63 19.28 -12.40
C ASP A 82 -10.62 18.96 -10.89
N GLY A 83 -9.53 18.40 -10.37
CA GLY A 83 -9.41 18.00 -8.96
C GLY A 83 -9.95 16.60 -8.66
N SER A 84 -10.54 15.92 -9.65
CA SER A 84 -10.97 14.53 -9.50
C SER A 84 -9.79 13.56 -9.64
N PHE A 85 -10.04 12.27 -9.41
CA PHE A 85 -9.08 11.21 -9.62
C PHE A 85 -9.71 10.14 -10.51
N THR A 86 -8.92 9.59 -11.43
CA THR A 86 -9.34 8.45 -12.25
C THR A 86 -8.69 7.18 -11.74
N LEU A 87 -9.51 6.18 -11.43
CA LEU A 87 -9.08 4.80 -11.24
C LEU A 87 -9.34 4.01 -12.52
N SER A 88 -8.32 3.30 -13.00
CA SER A 88 -8.38 2.48 -14.20
C SER A 88 -7.85 1.07 -13.92
N GLN A 89 -8.65 0.05 -14.19
CA GLN A 89 -8.21 -1.34 -14.13
C GLN A 89 -7.82 -1.84 -15.51
N ARG A 90 -6.54 -2.22 -15.68
CA ARG A 90 -5.96 -2.60 -16.96
C ARG A 90 -5.16 -3.89 -16.90
N GLU A 91 -4.91 -4.49 -18.05
CA GLU A 91 -4.02 -5.63 -18.24
C GLU A 91 -3.31 -5.51 -19.58
N ALA A 92 -2.11 -6.07 -19.69
CA ALA A 92 -1.37 -6.18 -20.96
C ALA A 92 -0.95 -7.64 -21.17
N PRO A 93 -1.01 -8.18 -22.40
CA PRO A 93 -0.52 -9.54 -22.67
C PRO A 93 1.00 -9.65 -22.58
N GLU A 94 1.71 -8.53 -22.74
CA GLU A 94 3.17 -8.41 -22.78
C GLU A 94 3.60 -7.04 -22.23
N HIS A 95 4.84 -6.61 -22.49
CA HIS A 95 5.36 -5.27 -22.17
C HIS A 95 4.88 -4.22 -23.18
N VAL A 96 3.56 -4.07 -23.31
CA VAL A 96 2.87 -3.14 -24.20
C VAL A 96 1.88 -2.27 -23.40
N MET A 97 1.30 -1.24 -24.04
CA MET A 97 0.27 -0.42 -23.40
C MET A 97 -0.85 -1.31 -22.84
N PRO A 98 -1.13 -1.24 -21.53
CA PRO A 98 -2.22 -2.02 -20.95
C PRO A 98 -3.57 -1.43 -21.35
N HIS A 99 -4.56 -2.31 -21.54
CA HIS A 99 -5.92 -1.98 -21.95
C HIS A 99 -6.91 -2.22 -20.81
N LEU A 100 -8.05 -1.53 -20.83
CA LEU A 100 -9.10 -1.72 -19.84
C LEU A 100 -9.55 -3.19 -19.78
N VAL A 101 -9.69 -3.70 -18.55
CA VAL A 101 -10.30 -5.00 -18.29
C VAL A 101 -11.78 -4.78 -18.05
N ALA A 102 -12.62 -5.31 -18.94
CA ALA A 102 -14.07 -5.12 -18.85
C ALA A 102 -14.71 -5.79 -17.62
N ASN A 103 -14.16 -6.94 -17.20
CA ASN A 103 -14.67 -7.73 -16.06
C ASN A 103 -13.49 -8.24 -15.21
N PRO A 104 -12.85 -7.39 -14.40
CA PRO A 104 -11.71 -7.81 -13.58
C PRO A 104 -12.18 -8.79 -12.50
N PRO A 105 -11.40 -9.85 -12.18
CA PRO A 105 -11.78 -10.84 -11.16
C PRO A 105 -12.00 -10.22 -9.77
N ARG A 106 -11.24 -9.16 -9.46
CA ARG A 106 -11.37 -8.35 -8.24
C ARG A 106 -11.56 -6.90 -8.70
N VAL A 107 -12.76 -6.36 -8.49
CA VAL A 107 -13.07 -4.97 -8.88
C VAL A 107 -12.44 -4.02 -7.85
N ALA A 108 -11.64 -3.08 -8.33
CA ALA A 108 -11.02 -2.06 -7.50
C ALA A 108 -11.93 -0.85 -7.35
N THR A 109 -12.04 -0.33 -6.13
CA THR A 109 -12.81 0.88 -5.81
C THR A 109 -11.87 1.94 -5.27
N LEU A 110 -11.98 3.17 -5.78
CA LEU A 110 -11.17 4.28 -5.29
C LEU A 110 -11.58 4.65 -3.87
N ASP A 111 -10.63 4.74 -2.96
CA ASP A 111 -10.86 5.24 -1.60
C ASP A 111 -10.61 6.74 -1.58
N HIS A 112 -11.68 7.51 -1.76
CA HIS A 112 -11.63 8.98 -1.75
C HIS A 112 -11.22 9.56 -0.39
N SER A 113 -11.43 8.83 0.71
CA SER A 113 -11.11 9.32 2.06
C SER A 113 -9.61 9.25 2.36
N GLN A 114 -8.89 8.36 1.67
CA GLN A 114 -7.45 8.14 1.82
C GLN A 114 -6.63 8.60 0.61
N THR A 115 -7.30 9.01 -0.47
CA THR A 115 -6.67 9.56 -1.68
C THR A 115 -6.55 11.08 -1.57
N TYR A 116 -5.36 11.60 -1.84
CA TYR A 116 -5.13 13.04 -1.89
C TYR A 116 -4.01 13.41 -2.87
N TRP A 117 -4.14 14.61 -3.44
CA TRP A 117 -3.11 15.23 -4.27
C TRP A 117 -2.33 16.26 -3.45
N ALA A 118 -1.01 16.11 -3.42
CA ALA A 118 -0.08 17.00 -2.75
C ALA A 118 1.28 17.00 -3.49
N ASP A 119 1.22 17.06 -4.83
CA ASP A 119 2.37 16.98 -5.74
C ASP A 119 3.25 15.76 -5.42
N ALA A 120 4.53 15.98 -5.09
CA ALA A 120 5.49 14.92 -4.81
C ALA A 120 5.20 14.10 -3.55
N LYS A 121 4.22 14.50 -2.75
CA LYS A 121 3.78 13.78 -1.54
C LYS A 121 2.38 13.19 -1.68
N SER A 122 1.86 13.08 -2.90
CA SER A 122 0.52 12.54 -3.15
C SER A 122 0.37 11.08 -2.74
N GLN A 123 -0.86 10.69 -2.40
CA GLN A 123 -1.22 9.30 -2.13
C GLN A 123 -2.49 8.93 -2.88
N PHE A 124 -2.46 7.78 -3.54
CA PHE A 124 -3.63 7.17 -4.15
C PHE A 124 -3.98 5.89 -3.39
N ALA A 125 -5.24 5.77 -2.98
CA ALA A 125 -5.72 4.66 -2.18
C ALA A 125 -6.91 3.99 -2.86
N PHE A 126 -6.96 2.66 -2.78
CA PHE A 126 -8.06 1.88 -3.34
C PHE A 126 -8.28 0.61 -2.54
N THR A 127 -9.46 0.02 -2.72
CA THR A 127 -9.84 -1.26 -2.15
C THR A 127 -10.13 -2.29 -3.22
N VAL A 128 -9.96 -3.57 -2.89
CA VAL A 128 -10.43 -4.71 -3.68
C VAL A 128 -11.00 -5.77 -2.74
N PRO A 129 -11.97 -6.60 -3.17
CA PRO A 129 -12.39 -7.76 -2.39
C PRO A 129 -11.19 -8.64 -2.03
N SER A 130 -11.06 -9.08 -0.78
CA SER A 130 -9.96 -9.93 -0.35
C SER A 130 -10.10 -11.34 -0.94
N ASP A 131 -8.97 -11.93 -1.32
CA ASP A 131 -8.87 -13.36 -1.67
C ASP A 131 -8.24 -14.20 -0.54
N GLY A 132 -8.01 -13.57 0.63
CA GLY A 132 -7.36 -14.19 1.78
C GLY A 132 -5.85 -14.31 1.68
N ASN A 133 -5.23 -13.88 0.58
CA ASN A 133 -3.78 -13.87 0.44
C ASN A 133 -3.17 -12.70 1.22
N LEU A 134 -2.54 -13.00 2.35
CA LEU A 134 -1.85 -11.99 3.17
C LEU A 134 -0.47 -11.61 2.60
N LYS A 135 0.03 -12.31 1.58
CA LYS A 135 1.35 -12.10 0.97
C LYS A 135 1.29 -12.01 -0.55
N PRO A 136 0.45 -11.13 -1.13
CA PRO A 136 0.32 -11.05 -2.58
C PRO A 136 1.65 -10.71 -3.25
N HIS A 137 1.94 -11.40 -4.35
CA HIS A 137 2.91 -10.95 -5.33
C HIS A 137 2.37 -9.71 -6.03
N ILE A 138 3.17 -8.67 -6.08
CA ILE A 138 2.77 -7.40 -6.67
C ILE A 138 3.84 -6.90 -7.63
N ILE A 139 3.38 -6.15 -8.61
CA ILE A 139 4.20 -5.20 -9.36
C ILE A 139 3.75 -3.79 -8.99
N TRP A 140 4.64 -2.83 -9.10
CA TRP A 140 4.31 -1.42 -8.92
C TRP A 140 5.05 -0.58 -9.95
N ALA A 141 4.50 0.59 -10.26
CA ALA A 141 5.09 1.51 -11.21
C ALA A 141 4.60 2.95 -10.98
N ILE A 142 5.45 3.91 -11.30
CA ILE A 142 5.15 5.34 -11.25
C ILE A 142 5.69 6.01 -12.51
N SER A 143 4.94 6.98 -13.03
CA SER A 143 5.40 7.94 -14.04
C SER A 143 5.22 9.36 -13.50
N ASP A 144 6.03 10.29 -13.98
CA ASP A 144 5.90 11.73 -13.74
C ASP A 144 4.98 12.41 -14.77
N THR A 145 4.50 11.69 -15.78
CA THR A 145 3.71 12.26 -16.87
C THR A 145 2.23 11.91 -16.73
N ASN A 146 1.40 12.94 -16.50
CA ASN A 146 -0.05 12.78 -16.38
C ASN A 146 -0.68 12.41 -17.75
N PRO A 147 -1.75 11.60 -17.78
CA PRO A 147 -2.46 11.28 -19.02
C PRO A 147 -3.22 12.47 -19.65
N GLU A 148 -3.39 13.57 -18.92
CA GLU A 148 -4.11 14.79 -19.33
C GLU A 148 -5.57 14.51 -19.74
N SER A 149 -6.17 13.47 -19.16
CA SER A 149 -7.55 13.04 -19.44
C SER A 149 -8.11 12.25 -18.26
N SER A 150 -9.38 12.47 -17.95
CA SER A 150 -10.10 11.70 -16.94
C SER A 150 -10.63 10.35 -17.47
N ALA A 151 -10.50 10.06 -18.76
CA ALA A 151 -10.97 8.82 -19.38
C ALA A 151 -10.18 7.60 -18.84
N GLN A 152 -10.88 6.57 -18.38
CA GLN A 152 -10.24 5.39 -17.80
C GLN A 152 -9.31 4.65 -18.77
N ASP A 153 -9.51 4.78 -20.08
CA ASP A 153 -8.68 4.19 -21.14
C ASP A 153 -7.63 5.15 -21.72
N ALA A 154 -7.46 6.34 -21.14
CA ALA A 154 -6.50 7.33 -21.62
C ALA A 154 -5.09 6.71 -21.81
N PRO A 155 -4.40 6.97 -22.94
CA PRO A 155 -3.04 6.49 -23.13
C PRO A 155 -2.12 7.01 -22.02
N ILE A 156 -1.35 6.12 -21.40
CA ILE A 156 -0.39 6.49 -20.36
C ILE A 156 1.05 6.40 -20.88
N LYS A 157 1.94 7.27 -20.41
CA LYS A 157 3.37 7.16 -20.74
C LYS A 157 4.04 6.06 -19.93
N TRP A 158 5.23 5.65 -20.35
CA TRP A 158 6.03 4.64 -19.65
C TRP A 158 6.38 5.12 -18.24
N HIS A 159 6.44 4.18 -17.31
CA HIS A 159 6.90 4.44 -15.95
C HIS A 159 8.37 4.91 -15.94
N VAL A 160 8.72 5.77 -15.00
CA VAL A 160 10.10 6.19 -14.71
C VAL A 160 10.75 5.32 -13.64
N ASP A 161 9.94 4.64 -12.82
CA ASP A 161 10.39 3.67 -11.82
C ASP A 161 9.35 2.56 -11.66
N LYS A 162 9.83 1.35 -11.34
CA LYS A 162 9.01 0.14 -11.22
C LYS A 162 9.70 -0.94 -10.39
N GLY A 163 8.91 -1.88 -9.90
CA GLY A 163 9.45 -3.06 -9.22
C GLY A 163 8.48 -4.23 -9.17
N VAL A 164 9.02 -5.34 -8.69
CA VAL A 164 8.28 -6.57 -8.37
C VAL A 164 8.64 -6.93 -6.94
N THR A 165 7.66 -7.23 -6.11
CA THR A 165 7.89 -7.60 -4.70
C THR A 165 6.72 -8.41 -4.15
N HIS A 166 6.83 -8.82 -2.90
CA HIS A 166 5.71 -9.29 -2.09
C HIS A 166 5.29 -8.17 -1.16
N LEU A 167 3.98 -8.01 -0.98
CA LEU A 167 3.45 -7.16 0.07
C LEU A 167 2.98 -8.02 1.23
N GLU A 168 3.26 -7.60 2.47
CA GLU A 168 2.76 -8.27 3.67
C GLU A 168 1.54 -7.50 4.17
N LEU A 169 0.33 -8.00 3.90
CA LEU A 169 -0.90 -7.37 4.36
C LEU A 169 -1.07 -7.59 5.86
N ARG A 170 -1.26 -6.49 6.59
CA ARG A 170 -1.61 -6.54 8.01
C ARG A 170 -3.12 -6.71 8.16
N LYS A 171 -3.54 -7.53 9.13
CA LYS A 171 -4.93 -7.51 9.57
C LYS A 171 -5.19 -6.22 10.32
N ASP A 172 -6.23 -5.49 9.92
CA ASP A 172 -6.70 -4.38 10.73
C ASP A 172 -7.19 -4.93 12.07
N LYS A 173 -6.61 -4.42 13.15
CA LYS A 173 -6.87 -4.90 14.52
C LYS A 173 -8.24 -4.47 15.05
N ASP A 174 -8.92 -3.59 14.31
CA ASP A 174 -10.19 -2.97 14.69
C ASP A 174 -11.34 -3.32 13.71
N ALA A 175 -11.15 -4.35 12.87
CA ALA A 175 -12.17 -4.86 11.94
C ALA A 175 -13.25 -5.73 12.62
#